data_AF-A0A836WDU2-F1
#
_entry.id   AF-A0A836WDU2-F1
#
_cell.length_a   1.000
_cell.length_b   1.000
_cell.length_c   1.000
_cell.angle_alpha   90.00
_cell.angle_beta   90.00
_cell.angle_gamma   90.00
#
_symmetry.space_group_name_H-M   'P 1'
#
loop_
_entity.id
_entity.type
_entity.pdbx_description
1 polymer ?
#
loop_
_entity_poly.entity_id
_entity_poly.type
_entity_poly.pdbx_seq_one_letter_code
_entity_poly.pdbx_strand_id
1 'polypeptide(L)' 'MIAINTYKADKDLLEQAKQLGGHKTQQETINEALKEYIRWRKQIEAIQHFGTIDFDPEFLAEMDRRSQPR' A
#
# COMPACT_ATOMS: atom_id res chain seq x y z
N MET A 1 -29.94 0.75 7.99
CA MET A 1 -29.20 0.27 9.17
C MET A 1 -27.90 1.05 9.26
N ILE A 2 -27.74 1.95 10.22
CA ILE A 2 -26.47 2.63 10.45
C ILE A 2 -25.60 1.65 11.23
N ALA A 3 -24.60 1.07 10.56
CA ALA A 3 -23.63 0.21 11.24
C ALA A 3 -22.78 1.09 12.16
N ILE A 4 -23.11 1.08 13.46
CA ILE A 4 -22.28 1.70 14.50
C ILE A 4 -21.07 0.79 14.71
N ASN A 5 -20.05 0.94 13.85
CA ASN A 5 -18.85 0.12 13.91
C ASN A 5 -17.98 0.62 15.07
N THR A 6 -18.10 -0.03 16.22
CA THR A 6 -17.34 0.32 17.43
C THR A 6 -16.06 -0.49 17.46
N TYR A 7 -14.94 0.15 17.13
CA TYR A 7 -13.61 -0.43 17.27
C TYR A 7 -12.80 0.38 18.28
N LYS A 8 -12.01 -0.32 19.09
CA LYS A 8 -11.12 0.31 20.07
C LYS A 8 -9.74 0.43 19.45
N ALA A 9 -9.28 1.66 19.29
CA ALA A 9 -7.91 1.99 18.93
C ALA A 9 -7.24 2.71 20.10
N ASP A 10 -5.94 2.56 20.22
CA ASP A 10 -5.15 3.39 21.12
C ASP A 10 -5.31 4.87 20.71
N LYS A 11 -5.62 5.73 21.68
CA LYS A 11 -5.92 7.14 21.42
C LYS A 11 -4.68 7.92 20.99
N ASP A 12 -3.52 7.57 21.52
CA ASP A 12 -2.27 8.28 21.24
C ASP A 12 -1.77 7.91 19.85
N LEU A 13 -1.92 6.65 19.44
CA LEU A 13 -1.65 6.24 18.05
C LEU A 13 -2.61 6.88 17.06
N LEU A 14 -3.90 6.99 17.42
CA LEU A 14 -4.90 7.59 16.55
C LEU A 14 -4.64 9.09 16.34
N GLU A 15 -4.27 9.82 17.40
CA GLU A 15 -3.95 11.24 17.30
C GLU A 15 -2.67 11.46 16.49
N GLN A 16 -1.64 10.64 16.69
CA GLN A 16 -0.43 10.68 15.87
C GLN A 16 -0.73 10.42 14.40
N ALA A 17 -1.51 9.38 14.08
CA ALA A 17 -1.91 9.08 12.72
C ALA A 17 -2.74 10.22 12.09
N LYS A 18 -3.61 10.86 12.88
CA LYS A 18 -4.41 12.00 12.44
C LYS A 18 -3.53 13.21 12.09
N GLN A 19 -2.55 13.51 12.94
CA GLN A 19 -1.61 14.62 12.73
C GLN A 19 -0.69 14.36 11.52
N LEU A 20 -0.12 13.16 11.42
CA LEU A 20 0.76 12.77 10.32
C LEU A 20 0.01 12.71 8.97
N GLY A 21 -1.22 12.20 8.97
CA GLY A 21 -2.07 12.12 7.78
C GLY A 21 -2.81 13.42 7.43
N GLY A 22 -2.77 14.43 8.31
CA GLY A 22 -3.49 15.70 8.12
C GLY A 22 -5.01 15.57 8.11
N HIS A 23 -5.55 14.53 8.76
CA HIS A 23 -6.97 14.20 8.70
C HIS A 23 -7.81 15.03 9.68
N LYS A 24 -9.02 15.38 9.27
CA LYS A 24 -9.92 16.20 10.11
C LYS A 24 -10.67 15.34 11.11
N THR A 25 -10.98 14.10 10.74
CA THR A 25 -11.81 13.20 11.55
C THR A 25 -11.07 11.90 11.88
N GLN A 26 -11.49 11.28 12.99
CA GLN A 26 -10.99 9.95 13.36
C GLN A 26 -11.35 8.93 12.30
N GLN A 27 -12.58 8.92 11.79
CA GLN A 27 -13.03 7.97 10.77
C GLN A 27 -12.17 8.05 9.51
N GLU A 28 -11.87 9.26 9.03
CA GLU A 28 -10.96 9.48 7.91
C GLU A 28 -9.57 8.90 8.20
N THR A 29 -9.01 9.22 9.37
CA THR A 29 -7.70 8.70 9.82
C THR A 29 -7.66 7.18 9.81
N ILE A 30 -8.69 6.53 10.36
CA ILE A 30 -8.75 5.07 10.45
C ILE A 30 -8.90 4.45 9.07
N ASN A 31 -9.74 5.01 8.21
CA ASN A 31 -9.93 4.49 6.86
C ASN A 31 -8.65 4.59 6.03
N GLU A 32 -7.93 5.71 6.08
CA GLU A 32 -6.67 5.87 5.36
C GLU A 32 -5.56 5.00 5.95
N ALA A 33 -5.44 4.91 7.28
CA ALA A 33 -4.48 4.01 7.92
C ALA A 33 -4.69 2.54 7.50
N LEU A 34 -5.94 2.08 7.40
CA LEU A 34 -6.25 0.74 6.94
C LEU A 34 -5.90 0.53 5.46
N LYS A 35 -6.16 1.52 4.60
CA LYS A 35 -5.79 1.46 3.18
C LYS A 35 -4.28 1.35 3.01
N GLU A 36 -3.51 2.19 3.70
CA GLU A 36 -2.05 2.16 3.66
C GLU A 36 -1.49 0.84 4.22
N TYR A 37 -2.04 0.35 5.34
CA TYR A 37 -1.64 -0.95 5.88
C TYR A 37 -1.87 -2.09 4.88
N ILE A 38 -3.04 -2.14 4.24
CA ILE A 38 -3.34 -3.15 3.22
C ILE A 38 -2.41 -3.01 2.01
N ARG A 39 -2.18 -1.79 1.53
CA ARG A 39 -1.26 -1.51 0.41
C ARG A 39 0.15 -2.00 0.73
N TRP A 40 0.67 -1.66 1.91
CA TRP A 40 1.99 -2.07 2.38
C TRP A 40 2.11 -3.60 2.44
N ARG A 41 1.09 -4.29 2.96
CA ARG A 41 1.07 -5.77 3.00
C ARG A 41 1.10 -6.38 1.60
N LYS A 42 0.31 -5.85 0.65
CA LYS A 42 0.31 -6.32 -0.75
C LYS A 42 1.65 -6.08 -1.44
N GLN A 43 2.31 -4.96 -1.17
CA GLN A 43 3.65 -4.69 -1.70
C GLN A 43 4.69 -5.67 -1.15
N ILE A 44 4.65 -5.98 0.15
CA ILE A 44 5.53 -6.99 0.74
C ILE A 44 5.29 -8.37 0.09
N GLU A 45 4.03 -8.77 -0.10
CA GLU A 45 3.69 -10.01 -0.78
C GLU A 45 4.23 -10.05 -2.22
N ALA A 46 4.09 -8.95 -2.97
CA ALA A 46 4.66 -8.86 -4.31
C ALA A 46 6.20 -9.01 -4.31
N ILE A 47 6.90 -8.47 -3.30
CA ILE A 47 8.35 -8.64 -3.15
C ILE A 47 8.72 -10.11 -2.88
N GLN A 48 7.88 -10.88 -2.18
CA GLN A 48 8.15 -12.31 -1.95
C GLN A 48 8.18 -13.12 -3.25
N HIS A 49 7.50 -12.63 -4.30
CA HIS A 49 7.53 -13.21 -5.64
C HIS A 49 8.64 -12.64 -6.53
N PHE A 50 9.47 -11.73 -6.02
CA PHE A 50 10.60 -11.19 -6.77
C PHE A 50 11.64 -12.28 -7.00
N GLY A 51 12.03 -12.50 -8.25
CA GLY A 51 12.95 -13.58 -8.66
C GLY A 51 12.29 -14.95 -8.86
N THR A 52 10.99 -15.11 -8.62
CA THR A 52 10.23 -16.32 -9.00
C THR A 52 9.46 -16.15 -10.31
N ILE A 53 9.48 -14.95 -10.90
CA ILE A 53 8.83 -14.66 -12.18
C ILE A 53 9.81 -14.98 -13.29
N ASP A 54 9.51 -16.01 -14.07
CA ASP A 54 10.25 -16.34 -15.28
C ASP A 54 9.70 -15.48 -16.43
N PHE A 55 10.53 -14.56 -16.93
CA PHE A 55 10.14 -13.65 -18.00
C PHE A 55 10.43 -14.30 -19.35
N ASP A 56 9.51 -14.13 -20.30
CA ASP A 56 9.73 -14.57 -21.67
C ASP A 56 11.01 -13.92 -22.24
N PRO A 57 11.97 -14.69 -22.78
CA PRO A 57 13.19 -14.16 -23.36
C PRO A 57 12.95 -13.12 -24.46
N GLU A 58 11.87 -13.24 -25.24
CA GLU A 58 11.51 -12.29 -26.29
C GLU A 58 11.08 -10.94 -25.68
N PHE A 59 10.35 -10.97 -24.57
CA PHE A 59 9.98 -9.77 -23.83
C PHE A 59 11.21 -9.05 -23.26
N LEU A 60 12.18 -9.80 -22.71
CA LEU A 60 13.43 -9.25 -22.20
C LEU A 60 14.26 -8.59 -23.32
N ALA A 61 14.36 -9.23 -24.49
CA ALA A 61 15.09 -8.71 -25.63
C ALA A 61 14.48 -7.42 -26.21
N GLU A 62 13.14 -7.28 -26.17
CA GLU A 62 12.45 -6.05 -26.56
C GLU A 62 12.68 -4.91 -25.54
N MET A 63 12.66 -5.25 -24.23
CA MET A 63 12.96 -4.27 -23.18
C MET A 63 14.38 -3.71 -23.28
N ASP A 64 15.38 -4.56 -23.50
CA ASP A 64 16.78 -4.14 -23.63
C ASP A 64 16.96 -3.16 -24.81
N ARG A 65 16.38 -3.48 -25.97
CA ARG A 65 16.39 -2.59 -27.15
C ARG A 65 15.78 -1.22 -26.89
N ARG A 66 14.70 -1.14 -26.11
CA ARG A 66 14.05 0.13 -25.74
C ARG A 66 14.86 0.95 -24.73
N SER A 67 15.70 0.29 -23.95
CA SER A 67 16.48 0.91 -22.88
C SER A 67 17.77 1.56 -23.40
N GLN A 68 18.23 1.17 -24.60
CA GLN A 68 19.42 1.76 -25.18
C GLN A 68 19.15 3.20 -25.66
N PRO A 69 19.97 4.18 -25.26
CA PRO A 69 19.91 5.51 -25.83
C PRO A 69 20.24 5.43 -27.32
N ARG A 70 19.45 6.14 -28.14
CA ARG A 70 19.63 6.21 -29.59
C ARG A 70 20.97 6.78 -30.00
#